data_AF-A0A7J9I5F3-F1
#
_entry.id   AF-A0A7J9I5F3-F1
#
_cell.length_a   1.000
_cell.length_b   1.000
_cell.length_c   1.000
_cell.angle_alpha   90.00
_cell.angle_beta   90.00
_cell.angle_gamma   90.00
#
_symmetry.space_group_name_H-M   'P 1'
#
loop_
_entity.id
_entity.type
_entity.pdbx_description
1 polymer ?
#
loop_
_entity_poly.entity_id
_entity_poly.type
_entity_poly.pdbx_seq_one_letter_code
_entity_poly.pdbx_strand_id
1 'polypeptide(L)' 'MRGGIGTNVRASYHEYNPQNINWDLSAASVYCATWDANRPLEWRRRYGWTAFCAPGGPQGQAACGRCLRLINFCR' A
#
# COMPACT_ATOMS: atom_id res chain seq x y z
N MET A 1 3.45 -5.82 -18.07
CA MET A 1 3.31 -4.56 -17.28
C MET A 1 4.66 -4.28 -16.63
N ARG A 2 5.36 -3.20 -17.00
CA ARG A 2 6.69 -2.89 -16.43
C ARG A 2 6.53 -2.44 -14.97
N GLY A 3 7.13 -3.18 -14.03
CA GLY A 3 7.29 -2.73 -12.64
C GLY A 3 8.34 -1.61 -12.61
N GLY A 4 7.98 -0.44 -12.12
CA GLY A 4 8.94 0.65 -11.91
C GLY A 4 9.84 0.33 -10.71
N ILE A 5 11.14 0.57 -10.86
CA ILE A 5 12.12 0.47 -9.77
C ILE A 5 12.57 1.89 -9.44
N GLY A 6 12.46 2.29 -8.17
CA GLY A 6 12.99 3.55 -7.66
C GLY A 6 14.04 3.28 -6.58
N THR A 7 15.15 4.00 -6.63
CA THR A 7 16.23 3.96 -5.62
C THR A 7 16.32 5.31 -4.90
N ASN A 8 16.88 5.33 -3.68
CA ASN A 8 16.97 6.53 -2.83
C ASN A 8 15.62 7.25 -2.60
N VAL A 9 14.55 6.46 -2.47
CA VAL A 9 13.21 6.97 -2.15
C VAL A 9 13.03 7.11 -0.64
N ARG A 10 12.35 8.18 -0.20
CA ARG A 10 11.99 8.38 1.20
C ARG A 10 10.79 7.52 1.57
N ALA A 11 10.92 6.71 2.61
CA ALA A 11 9.80 6.01 3.25
C ALA A 11 9.53 6.64 4.63
N SER A 12 8.30 7.07 4.85
CA SER A 12 7.80 7.47 6.17
C SER A 12 6.76 6.46 6.65
N TYR A 13 6.49 6.44 7.96
CA TYR A 13 5.45 5.58 8.53
C TYR A 13 4.18 6.37 8.83
N HIS A 14 3.05 5.66 8.80
CA HIS A 14 1.76 6.15 9.29
C HIS A 14 1.04 4.98 9.97
N GLU A 15 0.51 5.21 11.16
CA GLU A 15 -0.09 4.16 11.98
C GLU A 15 -1.56 3.94 11.62
N TYR A 16 -1.81 3.10 10.61
CA TYR A 16 -3.17 2.71 10.21
C TYR A 16 -3.83 1.69 11.15
N ASN A 17 -3.06 1.03 12.03
CA ASN A 17 -3.52 0.00 12.97
C ASN A 17 -4.57 -0.98 12.39
N PRO A 18 -4.26 -1.66 11.27
CA PRO A 18 -5.23 -2.48 10.53
C PRO A 18 -5.85 -3.61 11.38
N GLN A 19 -5.12 -4.11 12.37
CA GLN A 19 -5.60 -5.15 13.29
C GLN A 19 -6.81 -4.68 14.13
N ASN A 20 -6.83 -3.41 14.54
CA ASN A 20 -7.90 -2.85 15.38
C ASN A 20 -9.18 -2.56 14.58
N ILE A 21 -9.06 -2.43 13.26
CA ILE A 21 -10.16 -2.14 12.34
C ILE A 21 -10.55 -3.33 11.47
N ASN A 22 -10.15 -4.55 11.86
CA ASN A 22 -10.41 -5.78 11.09
C ASN A 22 -9.98 -5.69 9.60
N TRP A 23 -8.84 -5.02 9.37
CA TRP A 23 -8.26 -4.73 8.06
C TRP A 23 -9.24 -4.03 7.11
N ASP A 24 -10.23 -3.30 7.64
CA ASP A 24 -11.19 -2.55 6.84
C ASP A 24 -10.54 -1.29 6.26
N LEU A 25 -10.38 -1.31 4.93
CA LEU A 25 -9.77 -0.21 4.17
C LEU A 25 -10.62 1.07 4.28
N SER A 26 -11.94 0.94 4.39
CA SER A 26 -12.87 2.07 4.51
C SER A 26 -12.76 2.73 5.89
N ALA A 27 -12.59 1.93 6.95
CA ALA A 27 -12.42 2.45 8.31
C ALA A 27 -11.14 3.28 8.46
N ALA A 28 -10.06 2.90 7.76
CA ALA A 28 -8.83 3.68 7.69
C ALA A 28 -8.88 4.85 6.67
N SER A 29 -10.01 5.08 6.01
CA SER A 29 -10.18 6.13 4.98
C SER A 29 -9.08 6.12 3.90
N VAL A 30 -8.59 4.94 3.52
CA VAL A 30 -7.54 4.84 2.51
C VAL A 30 -8.12 5.10 1.11
N TYR A 31 -7.37 5.79 0.26
CA TYR A 31 -7.81 6.13 -1.10
C TYR A 31 -8.27 4.91 -1.92
N CYS A 32 -7.61 3.77 -1.74
CA CYS A 32 -7.94 2.54 -2.47
C CYS A 32 -9.19 1.81 -1.95
N ALA A 33 -9.82 2.28 -0.86
CA ALA A 33 -11.06 1.68 -0.34
C ALA A 33 -12.16 1.62 -1.40
N THR A 34 -12.25 2.62 -2.27
CA THR A 34 -13.25 2.69 -3.35
C THR A 34 -13.25 1.45 -4.26
N TRP A 35 -12.11 0.77 -4.41
CA TRP A 35 -11.99 -0.39 -5.31
C TRP A 35 -11.64 -1.70 -4.59
N ASP A 36 -10.84 -1.64 -3.51
CA ASP A 36 -10.30 -2.83 -2.87
C ASP A 36 -10.94 -3.15 -1.49
N ALA A 37 -11.87 -2.33 -0.97
CA ALA A 37 -12.51 -2.58 0.33
C ALA A 37 -13.22 -3.95 0.42
N ASN A 38 -13.83 -4.39 -0.68
CA ASN A 38 -14.59 -5.64 -0.76
C ASN A 38 -13.72 -6.88 -1.03
N ARG A 39 -12.40 -6.75 -1.04
CA ARG A 39 -11.49 -7.90 -1.17
C ARG A 39 -11.63 -8.83 0.04
N PRO A 40 -11.43 -10.15 -0.14
CA PRO A 40 -11.44 -11.12 0.96
C PRO A 40 -10.49 -10.70 2.09
N LEU A 41 -10.87 -10.99 3.34
CA LEU A 41 -10.07 -10.64 4.51
C LEU A 41 -8.64 -11.21 4.43
N GLU A 42 -8.49 -12.43 3.89
CA GLU A 42 -7.19 -13.05 3.65
C GLU A 42 -6.30 -12.23 2.73
N TRP A 43 -6.87 -11.59 1.70
CA TRP A 43 -6.13 -10.70 0.81
C TRP A 43 -5.73 -9.41 1.54
N ARG A 44 -6.65 -8.79 2.28
CA ARG A 44 -6.41 -7.52 2.99
C ARG A 44 -5.36 -7.65 4.10
N ARG A 45 -5.21 -8.84 4.71
CA ARG A 45 -4.22 -9.11 5.76
C ARG A 45 -2.93 -9.80 5.30
N ARG A 46 -2.83 -10.17 4.01
CA ARG A 46 -1.70 -10.97 3.50
C ARG A 46 -0.35 -10.25 3.64
N TYR A 47 -0.35 -8.93 3.45
CA TYR A 47 0.83 -8.08 3.51
C TYR A 47 0.52 -6.80 4.29
N GLY A 48 1.57 -6.13 4.79
CA GLY A 48 1.45 -4.80 5.40
C GLY A 48 0.98 -3.76 4.40
N TRP A 49 0.32 -2.71 4.89
CA TRP A 49 -0.23 -1.64 4.06
C TRP A 49 0.78 -0.51 3.89
N THR A 50 0.74 0.14 2.73
CA THR A 50 1.61 1.28 2.43
C THR A 50 0.89 2.26 1.51
N ALA A 51 1.08 3.56 1.77
CA ALA A 51 0.73 4.60 0.82
C ALA A 51 1.89 4.79 -0.16
N PHE A 52 1.57 5.01 -1.43
CA PHE A 52 2.56 5.16 -2.50
C PHE A 52 2.40 6.49 -3.22
N CYS A 53 3.49 7.26 -3.29
CA CYS A 53 3.54 8.56 -3.98
C CYS A 53 4.90 8.83 -4.65
N ALA A 54 5.72 7.80 -4.86
CA ALA A 54 7.05 7.96 -5.43
C ALA A 54 6.98 8.31 -6.93
N PRO A 55 7.88 9.14 -7.49
CA PRO A 55 7.78 9.60 -8.88
C PRO A 55 7.86 8.47 -9.92
N GLY A 56 8.49 7.34 -9.58
CA GLY A 56 8.61 6.19 -10.47
C GLY A 56 7.55 5.13 -10.19
N GLY A 57 6.56 4.99 -11.06
CA GLY A 57 5.55 3.92 -11.00
C GLY A 57 4.13 4.41 -11.27
N PRO A 58 3.14 3.49 -11.29
CA PRO A 58 1.74 3.87 -11.38
C PRO A 58 1.32 4.70 -10.16
N GLN A 59 0.45 5.68 -10.35
CA GLN A 59 -0.08 6.55 -9.29
C GLN A 59 -1.59 6.41 -9.16
N GLY A 60 -2.13 6.84 -8.01
CA GLY A 60 -3.56 6.86 -7.74
C GLY A 60 -4.22 5.51 -7.95
N GLN A 61 -5.33 5.47 -8.68
CA GLN A 61 -6.12 4.25 -8.89
C GLN A 61 -5.29 3.13 -9.54
N ALA A 62 -4.38 3.46 -10.46
CA ALA A 62 -3.57 2.45 -11.16
C ALA A 62 -2.58 1.73 -10.23
N ALA A 63 -2.29 2.31 -9.06
CA ALA A 63 -1.42 1.74 -8.03
C ALA A 63 -2.16 0.86 -7.01
N CYS A 64 -3.48 1.02 -6.88
CA CYS A 64 -4.28 0.29 -5.90
C CYS A 64 -4.18 -1.23 -6.09
N GLY A 65 -4.08 -1.96 -4.98
CA GLY A 65 -3.96 -3.41 -4.94
C GLY A 65 -2.66 -4.00 -5.50
N ARG A 66 -1.68 -3.17 -5.88
CA ARG A 66 -0.36 -3.64 -6.33
C ARG A 66 0.57 -3.94 -5.15
N CYS A 67 1.55 -4.80 -5.42
CA CYS A 67 2.57 -5.16 -4.45
C CYS A 67 3.86 -4.36 -4.68
N LEU A 68 4.53 -3.96 -3.59
CA LEU A 68 5.85 -3.34 -3.60
C LEU A 68 6.80 -4.17 -2.76
N ARG A 69 8.04 -4.32 -3.24
CA ARG A 69 9.14 -4.89 -2.45
C ARG A 69 10.02 -3.75 -1.94
N LEU A 70 9.96 -3.49 -0.64
CA LEU A 70 10.80 -2.49 0.01
C LEU A 70 12.14 -3.12 0.44
N ILE A 71 13.23 -2.41 0.18
CA ILE A 71 14.58 -2.81 0.59
C ILE A 71 15.20 -1.63 1.34
N ASN A 72 15.55 -1.83 2.61
CA ASN A 72 16.31 -0.83 3.36
C ASN A 72 17.79 -0.95 2.97
N PHE A 73 18.35 0.10 2.37
CA PHE A 73 19.74 0.15 1.95
C PHE A 73 20.66 0.82 2.97
N CYS A 74 20.12 1.54 3.97
CA CYS A 74 20.91 2.01 5.11
C CYS A 74 21.14 0.81 6.05
N ARG A 75 22.33 0.23 5.96
CA ARG A 75 22.90 -0.65 6.97
C ARG A 75 23.85 0.14 7.85
#